data_AF-A0A367JK23-F1
#
_entry.id   AF-A0A367JK23-F1
#
_cell.length_a   1.000
_cell.length_b   1.000
_cell.length_c   1.000
_cell.angle_alpha   90.00
_cell.angle_beta   90.00
_cell.angle_gamma   90.00
#
_symmetry.space_group_name_H-M   'P 1'
#
loop_
_entity.id
_entity.type
_entity.pdbx_description
1 polymer ?
#
loop_
_entity_poly.entity_id
_entity_poly.type
_entity_poly.pdbx_seq_one_letter_code
_entity_poly.pdbx_strand_id
1 'polypeptide(L)'
;MKQEPFTPTEQEIISNVLKRSLGPEWINQRSGPSGRLTYIEGKTAINLANEIFGFNGWCSEIKDTTVDFVDVTSEGRTNIGVSVTIKITLKDGTFHEDIGYGSSENAKTKASAYEKARKQAVTDATKRALRSF
;
A
#
# COMPACT_ATOMS: atom_id res chain seq x y z
N MET A 1 -15.27 -3.73 14.67
CA MET A 1 -16.27 -4.32 13.76
C MET A 1 -16.74 -5.63 14.37
N LYS A 2 -18.02 -6.01 14.22
CA LYS A 2 -18.43 -7.38 14.53
C LYS A 2 -17.72 -8.30 13.55
N GLN A 3 -17.01 -9.31 14.04
CA GLN A 3 -16.35 -10.28 13.20
C GLN A 3 -17.42 -11.17 12.56
N GLU A 4 -17.39 -11.26 11.24
CA GLU A 4 -18.28 -12.08 10.44
C GLU A 4 -17.43 -13.04 9.61
N PRO A 5 -17.39 -14.34 9.98
CA PRO A 5 -16.64 -15.33 9.24
C PRO A 5 -17.11 -15.43 7.79
N PHE A 6 -16.18 -15.62 6.85
CA PHE A 6 -16.53 -16.04 5.50
C PHE A 6 -17.19 -17.42 5.53
N THR A 7 -18.26 -17.60 4.75
CA THR A 7 -18.88 -18.90 4.52
C THR A 7 -17.89 -19.86 3.84
N PRO A 8 -18.05 -21.21 3.98
CA PRO A 8 -17.16 -22.16 3.32
C PRO A 8 -17.04 -21.94 1.80
N THR A 9 -18.15 -21.58 1.14
CA THR A 9 -18.18 -21.26 -0.29
C THR A 9 -17.39 -20.00 -0.62
N GLU A 10 -17.52 -18.92 0.17
CA GLU A 10 -16.72 -17.70 -0.01
C GLU A 10 -15.22 -18.01 0.17
N GLN A 11 -14.86 -18.78 1.20
CA GLN A 11 -13.46 -19.17 1.45
C GLN A 11 -12.86 -19.94 0.28
N GLU A 12 -13.60 -20.90 -0.30
CA GLU A 12 -13.16 -21.65 -1.46
C GLU A 12 -12.95 -20.74 -2.68
N ILE A 13 -13.90 -19.84 -2.96
CA ILE A 13 -13.80 -18.88 -4.07
C ILE A 13 -12.60 -17.96 -3.87
N ILE A 14 -12.49 -17.32 -2.70
CA ILE A 14 -11.41 -16.39 -2.37
C ILE A 14 -10.05 -17.10 -2.48
N SER A 15 -9.91 -18.31 -1.92
CA SER A 15 -8.67 -19.09 -2.02
C SER A 15 -8.29 -19.38 -3.48
N ASN A 16 -9.26 -19.72 -4.31
CA ASN A 16 -9.01 -20.02 -5.72
C ASN A 16 -8.67 -18.77 -6.53
N VAL A 17 -9.22 -17.61 -6.17
CA VAL A 17 -8.92 -16.33 -6.83
C VAL A 17 -7.52 -15.84 -6.42
N LEU A 18 -7.17 -15.87 -5.14
CA LEU A 18 -5.87 -15.41 -4.63
C LEU A 18 -4.68 -16.25 -5.16
N LYS A 19 -4.91 -17.52 -5.51
CA LYS A 19 -3.89 -18.37 -6.16
C LYS A 19 -3.54 -17.97 -7.59
N ARG A 20 -4.33 -17.11 -8.23
CA ARG A 20 -4.11 -16.70 -9.63
C ARG A 20 -3.05 -15.60 -9.69
N SER A 21 -2.14 -15.73 -10.64
CA SER A 21 -1.26 -14.62 -11.02
C SER A 21 -2.06 -13.51 -11.69
N LEU A 22 -1.66 -12.25 -11.44
CA LEU A 22 -2.23 -11.11 -12.14
C LEU A 22 -1.89 -11.16 -13.63
N GLY A 23 -2.88 -10.85 -14.47
CA GLY A 23 -2.67 -10.64 -15.89
C GLY A 23 -1.81 -9.40 -16.19
N PRO A 24 -1.17 -9.33 -17.36
CA PRO A 24 -0.28 -8.24 -17.74
C PRO A 24 -0.97 -6.86 -17.75
N GLU A 25 -2.30 -6.81 -17.90
CA GLU A 25 -3.10 -5.59 -17.86
C GLU A 25 -3.06 -4.85 -16.51
N TRP A 26 -2.72 -5.56 -15.43
CA TRP A 26 -2.59 -4.98 -14.08
C TRP A 26 -1.16 -4.61 -13.72
N ILE A 27 -0.21 -5.00 -14.57
CA ILE A 27 1.22 -4.94 -14.30
C ILE A 27 1.84 -3.78 -15.05
N ASN A 28 2.40 -2.83 -14.30
CA ASN A 28 3.12 -1.69 -14.85
C ASN A 28 4.63 -1.86 -14.73
N GLN A 29 5.36 -1.25 -15.66
CA GLN A 29 6.82 -1.21 -15.65
C GLN A 29 7.32 0.23 -15.62
N ARG A 30 8.38 0.46 -14.83
CA ARG A 30 9.12 1.72 -14.84
C ARG A 30 10.62 1.46 -14.89
N SER A 31 11.38 2.43 -15.39
CA SER A 31 12.84 2.41 -15.25
C SER A 31 13.22 2.62 -13.78
N GLY A 32 14.14 1.79 -13.29
CA GLY A 32 14.75 1.89 -11.97
C GLY A 32 16.28 1.82 -12.06
N PRO A 33 16.98 1.97 -10.92
CA PRO A 33 18.44 2.05 -10.87
C PRO A 33 19.15 0.84 -11.49
N SER A 34 18.54 -0.35 -11.41
CA SER A 34 19.12 -1.61 -11.88
C SER A 34 18.32 -2.26 -13.02
N GLY A 35 17.53 -1.47 -13.76
CA GLY A 35 16.73 -1.97 -14.89
C GLY A 35 15.23 -1.71 -14.70
N ARG A 36 14.38 -2.59 -15.26
CA ARG A 36 12.93 -2.42 -15.20
C ARG A 36 12.37 -2.93 -13.88
N LEU A 37 11.60 -2.08 -13.21
CA LEU A 37 10.85 -2.42 -12.00
C LEU A 37 9.39 -2.63 -12.35
N THR A 38 8.86 -3.76 -11.91
CA THR A 38 7.47 -4.18 -12.12
C THR A 38 6.64 -3.85 -10.88
N TYR A 39 5.47 -3.23 -11.06
CA TYR A 39 4.60 -2.84 -9.95
C TYR A 39 3.12 -2.82 -10.33
N ILE A 40 2.26 -2.92 -9.33
CA ILE A 40 0.83 -2.58 -9.46
C ILE A 40 0.58 -1.17 -8.90
N GLU A 41 -0.36 -0.47 -9.51
CA GLU A 41 -0.82 0.83 -9.01
C GLU A 41 -1.63 0.66 -7.72
N GLY A 42 -1.65 1.71 -6.88
CA GLY A 42 -2.44 1.69 -5.65
C GLY A 42 -3.93 1.50 -5.91
N LYS A 43 -4.47 2.15 -6.96
CA LYS A 43 -5.87 2.00 -7.38
C LYS A 43 -6.20 0.56 -7.75
N THR A 44 -5.30 -0.12 -8.48
CA THR A 44 -5.45 -1.52 -8.84
C THR A 44 -5.53 -2.41 -7.61
N ALA A 45 -4.64 -2.23 -6.63
CA ALA A 45 -4.67 -3.02 -5.40
C ALA A 45 -5.99 -2.84 -4.61
N ILE A 46 -6.48 -1.60 -4.51
CA ILE A 46 -7.76 -1.28 -3.85
C ILE A 46 -8.94 -1.93 -4.59
N ASN A 47 -8.97 -1.83 -5.93
CA ASN A 47 -10.03 -2.42 -6.73
C ASN A 47 -10.05 -3.95 -6.60
N LEU A 48 -8.89 -4.60 -6.69
CA LEU A 48 -8.77 -6.04 -6.50
C LEU A 48 -9.22 -6.47 -5.10
N ALA A 49 -8.84 -5.72 -4.05
CA ALA A 49 -9.33 -6.00 -2.70
C ALA A 49 -10.86 -5.88 -2.59
N ASN A 50 -11.45 -4.86 -3.23
CA ASN A 50 -12.91 -4.70 -3.28
C ASN A 50 -13.60 -5.81 -4.08
N GLU A 51 -12.99 -6.32 -5.14
CA GLU A 51 -13.53 -7.42 -5.96
C GLU A 51 -13.43 -8.77 -5.24
N ILE A 52 -12.31 -9.03 -4.54
CA ILE A 52 -12.04 -10.31 -3.89
C ILE A 52 -12.77 -10.41 -2.54
N PHE A 53 -12.67 -9.37 -1.71
CA PHE A 53 -13.22 -9.40 -0.35
C PHE A 53 -14.57 -8.70 -0.24
N GLY A 54 -14.97 -7.90 -1.23
CA GLY A 54 -16.13 -7.01 -1.14
C GLY A 54 -15.77 -5.66 -0.49
N PHE A 55 -16.48 -4.59 -0.87
CA PHE A 55 -16.21 -3.23 -0.38
C PHE A 55 -16.29 -3.08 1.15
N ASN A 56 -17.03 -3.96 1.82
CA ASN A 56 -17.19 -4.03 3.27
C ASN A 56 -16.49 -5.24 3.92
N GLY A 57 -15.77 -6.05 3.13
CA GLY A 57 -15.09 -7.25 3.61
C GLY A 57 -13.65 -7.03 4.06
N TRP A 58 -13.13 -5.82 3.90
CA TRP A 58 -11.80 -5.43 4.37
C TRP A 58 -11.79 -3.97 4.85
N CYS A 59 -10.84 -3.63 5.70
CA CYS A 59 -10.55 -2.26 6.08
C CYS A 59 -9.04 -2.06 6.26
N SER A 60 -8.61 -0.81 6.22
CA SER A 60 -7.23 -0.41 6.47
C SER A 60 -7.14 0.52 7.68
N GLU A 61 -6.08 0.36 8.45
CA GLU A 61 -5.75 1.20 9.60
C GLU A 61 -4.28 1.61 9.52
N ILE A 62 -3.99 2.91 9.66
CA ILE A 62 -2.62 3.39 9.84
C ILE A 62 -2.25 3.18 11.31
N LYS A 63 -1.29 2.31 11.58
CA LYS A 63 -0.82 1.98 12.94
C LYS A 63 0.23 2.96 13.43
N ASP A 64 1.16 3.33 12.55
CA ASP A 64 2.24 4.26 12.86
C ASP A 64 2.61 5.09 11.63
N THR A 65 3.12 6.31 11.85
CA THR A 65 3.76 7.10 10.82
C THR A 65 4.98 7.80 11.38
N THR A 66 6.15 7.39 10.90
CA THR A 66 7.44 7.91 11.32
C THR A 66 8.07 8.74 10.20
N VAL A 67 8.55 9.93 10.55
CA VAL A 67 9.36 10.76 9.66
C VAL A 67 10.82 10.42 9.95
N ASP A 68 11.43 9.62 9.08
CA ASP A 68 12.76 9.06 9.34
C ASP A 68 13.86 10.11 9.21
N PHE A 69 13.71 11.03 8.25
CA PHE A 69 14.60 12.17 8.08
C PHE A 69 13.90 13.33 7.38
N VAL A 70 14.36 14.55 7.65
CA VAL A 70 14.00 15.76 6.90
C VAL A 70 15.21 16.68 6.83
N ASP A 71 15.73 16.86 5.62
CA ASP A 71 16.86 17.72 5.36
C ASP A 71 16.44 18.90 4.47
N VAL A 72 16.86 20.10 4.84
CA VAL A 72 16.64 21.30 4.04
C VAL A 72 18.00 21.79 3.55
N THR A 73 18.18 21.87 2.24
CA THR A 73 19.41 22.39 1.64
C THR A 73 19.55 23.89 1.89
N SER A 74 20.75 24.43 1.70
CA SER A 74 21.00 25.88 1.74
C SER A 74 20.14 26.67 0.74
N GLU A 75 19.74 26.04 -0.35
CA GLU A 75 18.84 26.59 -1.39
C GLU A 75 17.35 26.49 -1.02
N GLY A 76 17.02 26.01 0.19
CA GLY A 76 15.65 25.84 0.66
C GLY A 76 14.92 24.63 0.08
N ARG A 77 15.62 23.69 -0.56
CA ARG A 77 15.03 22.45 -1.09
C ARG A 77 14.87 21.43 0.03
N THR A 78 13.74 20.73 0.07
CA THR A 78 13.45 19.73 1.12
C THR A 78 13.62 18.31 0.59
N ASN A 79 14.38 17.50 1.32
CA ASN A 79 14.48 16.05 1.19
C ASN A 79 13.83 15.40 2.41
N ILE A 80 13.00 14.37 2.21
CA ILE A 80 12.27 13.71 3.29
C ILE A 80 12.07 12.24 3.00
N GLY A 81 12.15 11.42 4.05
CA GLY A 81 11.74 10.03 4.09
C GLY A 81 10.69 9.79 5.17
N VAL A 82 9.67 9.00 4.84
CA VAL A 82 8.57 8.65 5.74
C VAL A 82 8.29 7.16 5.65
N SER A 83 8.25 6.51 6.81
CA SER A 83 7.79 5.15 7.00
C SER A 83 6.37 5.15 7.56
N VAL A 84 5.51 4.26 7.05
CA VAL A 84 4.14 4.06 7.53
C VAL A 84 3.91 2.58 7.79
N THR A 85 3.41 2.24 8.97
CA THR A 85 2.91 0.89 9.28
C THR A 85 1.41 0.86 9.06
N ILE A 86 0.93 -0.05 8.21
CA ILE A 86 -0.50 -0.28 7.97
C ILE A 86 -0.90 -1.67 8.40
N LYS A 87 -2.11 -1.78 8.92
CA LYS A 87 -2.84 -3.02 9.14
C LYS A 87 -4.00 -3.12 8.16
N ILE A 88 -4.10 -4.24 7.45
CA ILE A 88 -5.29 -4.62 6.69
C ILE A 88 -6.01 -5.72 7.45
N THR A 89 -7.29 -5.55 7.73
CA THR A 89 -8.12 -6.52 8.45
C THR A 89 -9.32 -6.91 7.59
N LEU A 90 -9.60 -8.22 7.46
CA LEU A 90 -10.78 -8.73 6.77
C LEU A 90 -11.98 -8.83 7.72
N LYS A 91 -13.20 -9.01 7.18
CA LYS A 91 -14.44 -9.10 7.99
C LYS A 91 -14.44 -10.22 9.03
N ASP A 92 -13.68 -11.29 8.80
CA ASP A 92 -13.53 -12.42 9.72
C ASP A 92 -12.52 -12.17 10.85
N GLY A 93 -11.82 -11.02 10.82
CA GLY A 93 -10.82 -10.62 11.80
C GLY A 93 -9.39 -11.04 11.48
N THR A 94 -9.15 -11.79 10.40
CA THR A 94 -7.79 -12.06 9.91
C THR A 94 -7.13 -10.75 9.45
N PHE A 95 -5.81 -10.64 9.63
CA PHE A 95 -5.11 -9.41 9.31
C PHE A 95 -3.64 -9.63 8.95
N HIS A 96 -3.11 -8.70 8.16
CA HIS A 96 -1.67 -8.56 7.92
C HIS A 96 -1.24 -7.12 8.15
N GLU A 97 -0.03 -6.96 8.69
CA GLU A 97 0.63 -5.68 8.89
C GLU A 97 1.91 -5.64 8.05
N ASP A 98 2.18 -4.51 7.41
CA ASP A 98 3.45 -4.29 6.71
C ASP A 98 3.79 -2.78 6.77
N ILE A 99 5.06 -2.49 6.53
CA ILE A 99 5.64 -1.14 6.50
C ILE A 99 5.81 -0.74 5.04
N GLY A 100 5.36 0.47 4.69
CA GLY A 100 5.63 1.10 3.40
C GLY A 100 6.50 2.34 3.54
N TYR A 101 7.14 2.71 2.45
CA TYR A 101 8.06 3.84 2.43
C TYR A 101 7.70 4.85 1.35
N GLY A 102 7.82 6.12 1.69
CA GLY A 102 7.63 7.23 0.77
C GLY A 102 8.68 8.29 0.97
N SER A 103 9.18 8.84 -0.13
CA SER A 103 10.21 9.86 -0.11
C SER A 103 9.90 10.98 -1.08
N SER A 104 10.47 12.14 -0.79
CA SER A 104 10.52 13.26 -1.72
C SER A 104 11.88 13.90 -1.65
N GLU A 105 12.53 14.02 -2.80
CA GLU A 105 13.82 14.69 -2.95
C GLU A 105 13.64 16.01 -3.70
N ASN A 106 14.46 17.00 -3.35
CA ASN A 106 14.55 18.29 -4.00
C ASN A 106 13.19 19.03 -4.12
N ALA A 107 12.32 18.88 -3.12
CA ALA A 107 11.02 19.54 -3.14
C ALA A 107 11.15 21.05 -2.91
N LYS A 108 10.34 21.83 -3.63
CA LYS A 108 10.36 23.31 -3.53
C LYS A 108 9.91 23.82 -2.15
N THR A 109 9.03 23.10 -1.48
CA THR A 109 8.51 23.48 -0.16
C THR A 109 8.46 22.26 0.75
N LYS A 110 8.57 22.48 2.07
CA LYS A 110 8.37 21.40 3.06
C LYS A 110 6.99 20.75 2.89
N ALA A 111 5.94 21.56 2.72
CA ALA A 111 4.57 21.06 2.60
C ALA A 111 4.40 20.06 1.44
N SER A 112 4.91 20.38 0.25
CA SER A 112 4.80 19.45 -0.89
C SER A 112 5.65 18.20 -0.71
N ALA A 113 6.79 18.30 -0.02
CA ALA A 113 7.64 17.17 0.32
C ALA A 113 6.91 16.18 1.24
N TYR A 114 6.33 16.69 2.33
CA TYR A 114 5.55 15.92 3.30
C TYR A 114 4.32 15.27 2.66
N GLU A 115 3.58 16.03 1.85
CA GLU A 115 2.39 15.54 1.17
C GLU A 115 2.72 14.35 0.27
N LYS A 116 3.75 14.49 -0.58
CA LYS A 116 4.18 13.42 -1.49
C LYS A 116 4.66 12.19 -0.73
N ALA A 117 5.58 12.38 0.22
CA ALA A 117 6.18 11.26 0.96
C ALA A 117 5.13 10.49 1.76
N ARG A 118 4.23 11.18 2.48
CA ARG A 118 3.17 10.50 3.25
C ARG A 118 2.19 9.74 2.36
N LYS A 119 1.72 10.34 1.27
CA LYS A 119 0.80 9.68 0.32
C LYS A 119 1.45 8.42 -0.29
N GLN A 120 2.72 8.51 -0.66
CA GLN A 120 3.46 7.38 -1.20
C GLN A 120 3.65 6.27 -0.16
N ALA A 121 4.05 6.60 1.07
CA ALA A 121 4.28 5.63 2.14
C ALA A 121 3.01 4.85 2.49
N VAL A 122 1.86 5.54 2.63
CA VAL A 122 0.55 4.91 2.87
C VAL A 122 0.17 3.97 1.74
N THR A 123 0.34 4.40 0.49
CA THR A 123 -0.01 3.59 -0.69
C THR A 123 0.88 2.35 -0.79
N ASP A 124 2.18 2.50 -0.54
CA ASP A 124 3.13 1.40 -0.54
C ASP A 124 2.81 0.38 0.56
N ALA A 125 2.58 0.85 1.80
CA ALA A 125 2.25 0.00 2.94
C ALA A 125 0.97 -0.79 2.68
N THR A 126 -0.06 -0.13 2.13
CA THR A 126 -1.33 -0.78 1.76
C THR A 126 -1.11 -1.90 0.75
N LYS A 127 -0.36 -1.66 -0.33
CA LYS A 127 -0.07 -2.69 -1.34
C LYS A 127 0.70 -3.87 -0.76
N ARG A 128 1.65 -3.59 0.13
CA ARG A 128 2.52 -4.61 0.75
C ARG A 128 1.75 -5.49 1.74
N ALA A 129 0.89 -4.89 2.55
CA ALA A 129 0.01 -5.62 3.45
C ALA A 129 -1.00 -6.49 2.65
N LEU A 130 -1.61 -5.94 1.59
CA LEU A 130 -2.51 -6.69 0.71
C LEU A 130 -1.84 -7.87 0.00
N ARG A 131 -0.56 -7.77 -0.36
CA ARG A 131 0.21 -8.86 -0.98
C ARG A 131 0.33 -10.11 -0.10
N SER A 132 0.09 -9.99 1.20
CA SER A 132 0.29 -11.11 2.15
C SER A 132 -0.92 -12.04 2.27
N PHE A 133 -2.08 -11.66 1.70
CA PHE A 133 -3.26 -12.51 1.54
C PHE A 133 -3.13 -13.34 0.25
#